data_AF-A0A1F9AAJ6-F1
#
_entry.id   AF-A0A1F9AAJ6-F1
#
_cell.length_a   1.000
_cell.length_b   1.000
_cell.length_c   1.000
_cell.angle_alpha   90.00
_cell.angle_beta   90.00
_cell.angle_gamma   90.00
#
_symmetry.space_group_name_H-M   'P 1'
#
loop_
_entity.id
_entity.type
_entity.pdbx_description
1 polymer ?
#
loop_
_entity_poly.entity_id
_entity_poly.type
_entity_poly.pdbx_seq_one_letter_code
_entity_poly.pdbx_strand_id
1 'polypeptide(L)'
;MNQNLNYLIEQVGRDKGIDKQVIIEALEDAMLKASKKRYGLQKDIEARFNEDLGEVELFLFKTVVEKVQDPDLEIPLEEAKRMDPDAEVGDSLGVKLSVEDLGRIAAQTAKQVIMQRVKDAEGETTYNEYKDRKGEVVTGFVQRIERGNIYVNLGRTEAILPKREQVPREAYKRGDRIKAFILDVQRTPVGCQIYLSRTHPGFLAKLFELEVPEISEGIVRVMSAAREPGERSKIAVYSNDADVDPVGASVGMKGSRVQSVVQELRGEKIDIIPYSSDPAKFVCNALSPAKVSKVYLNDEEKYMEIVVADDQLSLAIGKRGQNVRLASKLTGWKIDIKSESKMEKLSEEVVARLTALPGVGEIIARVLYDEGFYTIEDVAEADGEELGRICGIGEKKGEKIVEAARAMAGLTTVSEEGKLERVRRGDDPLEQLPGVGKKTAALLQESGYGSVRDLFQADVGVLSQLPGCSRKKAENLIQTAKEYIDKGE
;
A
#
# COMPACT_ATOMS: atom_id res chain seq x y z
N MET A 1 8.97 2.05 58.29
CA MET A 1 9.23 0.81 57.55
C MET A 1 9.29 1.17 56.08
N ASN A 2 10.47 1.59 55.60
CA ASN A 2 10.72 1.78 54.17
C ASN A 2 10.60 0.41 53.52
N GLN A 3 9.57 0.21 52.69
CA GLN A 3 9.50 -0.96 51.83
C GLN A 3 10.73 -0.90 50.92
N ASN A 4 11.71 -1.78 51.16
CA ASN A 4 12.98 -1.82 50.44
C ASN A 4 12.71 -1.88 48.93
N LEU A 5 13.22 -0.88 48.19
CA LEU A 5 13.07 -0.80 46.74
C LEU A 5 13.61 -2.06 46.05
N ASN A 6 14.64 -2.67 46.64
CA ASN A 6 15.15 -4.01 46.29
C ASN A 6 14.06 -5.07 46.20
N TYR A 7 13.22 -5.19 47.23
CA TYR A 7 12.15 -6.20 47.24
C TYR A 7 11.17 -5.95 46.11
N LEU A 8 10.85 -4.68 45.81
CA LEU A 8 9.95 -4.32 44.72
C LEU A 8 10.56 -4.65 43.35
N ILE A 9 11.85 -4.33 43.14
CA ILE A 9 12.57 -4.63 41.91
C ILE A 9 12.65 -6.14 41.69
N GLU A 10 13.01 -6.90 42.73
CA GLU A 10 13.06 -8.36 42.66
C GLU A 10 11.70 -9.01 42.41
N GLN A 11 10.66 -8.52 43.09
CA GLN A 11 9.31 -9.02 42.91
C GLN A 11 8.83 -8.76 41.48
N VAL A 12 9.02 -7.54 40.97
CA VAL A 12 8.63 -7.18 39.59
C VAL A 12 9.44 -7.97 38.57
N GLY A 13 10.75 -8.13 38.79
CA GLY A 13 11.61 -8.92 37.91
C GLY A 13 11.17 -10.38 37.83
N ARG A 14 10.84 -11.00 38.97
CA ARG A 14 10.33 -12.38 39.03
C ARG A 14 8.93 -12.54 38.42
N ASP A 15 8.00 -11.66 38.77
CA ASP A 15 6.59 -11.79 38.37
C ASP A 15 6.40 -11.51 36.87
N LYS A 16 7.22 -10.65 36.27
CA LYS A 16 7.07 -10.17 34.89
C LYS A 16 8.19 -10.63 33.94
N GLY A 17 9.20 -11.36 34.44
CA GLY A 17 10.31 -11.86 33.64
C GLY A 17 11.21 -10.74 33.11
N ILE A 18 11.35 -9.64 33.85
CA ILE A 18 12.17 -8.49 33.49
C ILE A 18 13.51 -8.62 34.21
N ASP A 19 14.61 -8.40 33.50
CA ASP A 19 15.93 -8.39 34.12
C ASP A 19 16.03 -7.25 35.16
N LYS A 20 16.49 -7.59 36.37
CA LYS A 20 16.72 -6.66 37.48
C LYS A 20 17.59 -5.48 37.02
N GLN A 21 18.62 -5.75 36.21
CA GLN A 21 19.58 -4.75 35.76
C GLN A 21 18.91 -3.66 34.91
N VAL A 22 17.98 -4.04 34.03
CA VAL A 22 17.24 -3.11 33.16
C VAL A 22 16.33 -2.18 33.98
N ILE A 23 15.79 -2.68 35.10
CA ILE A 23 14.98 -1.87 36.02
C ILE A 23 15.87 -0.87 36.76
N ILE A 24 17.04 -1.31 37.24
CA ILE A 24 18.01 -0.47 37.94
C ILE A 24 18.50 0.68 37.05
N GLU A 25 18.97 0.38 35.85
CA GLU A 25 19.46 1.38 34.89
C GLU A 25 18.39 2.43 34.58
N ALA A 26 17.14 2.01 34.42
CA ALA A 26 16.03 2.92 34.18
C ALA A 26 15.73 3.84 35.36
N LEU A 27 15.89 3.31 36.58
CA LEU A 27 15.67 4.01 37.82
C LEU A 27 16.75 5.09 38.03
N GLU A 28 18.01 4.74 37.77
CA GLU A 28 19.16 5.65 37.75
C GLU A 28 18.94 6.79 36.74
N ASP A 29 18.60 6.46 35.49
CA ASP A 29 18.31 7.43 34.43
C ASP A 29 17.19 8.41 34.79
N ALA A 30 16.14 7.92 35.43
CA ALA A 30 15.01 8.74 35.82
C ALA A 30 15.32 9.64 37.01
N MET A 31 16.05 9.11 37.99
CA MET A 31 16.56 9.87 39.13
C MET A 31 17.54 10.95 38.68
N LEU A 32 18.41 10.64 37.72
CA LEU A 32 19.32 11.59 37.09
C LEU A 32 18.54 12.73 36.42
N LYS A 33 17.53 12.42 35.61
CA LYS A 33 16.66 13.42 34.95
C LYS A 33 15.92 14.29 35.96
N ALA A 34 15.36 13.69 37.02
CA ALA A 34 14.68 14.42 38.09
C ALA A 34 15.64 15.36 38.83
N SER A 35 16.87 14.91 39.08
CA SER A 35 17.92 15.66 39.78
C SER A 35 18.43 16.82 38.94
N LYS A 36 18.73 16.62 37.65
CA LYS A 36 19.11 17.70 36.73
C LYS A 36 18.03 18.78 36.60
N LYS A 37 16.75 18.40 36.64
CA LYS A 37 15.64 19.37 36.64
C LYS A 37 15.58 20.22 37.91
N ARG A 38 15.99 19.66 39.06
CA ARG A 38 15.94 20.34 40.37
C ARG A 38 17.19 21.18 40.64
N TYR A 39 18.37 20.62 40.40
CA TYR A 39 19.64 21.24 40.77
C TYR A 39 20.28 22.03 39.63
N GLY A 40 19.80 21.89 38.39
CA GLY A 40 20.27 22.62 37.22
C GLY A 40 20.85 21.69 36.14
N LEU A 41 20.55 22.01 34.88
CA LEU A 41 20.95 21.20 33.72
C LEU A 41 22.47 21.20 33.46
N GLN A 42 23.17 22.22 33.96
CA GLN A 42 24.61 22.41 33.76
C GLN A 42 25.47 21.63 34.78
N LYS A 43 24.85 21.08 35.83
CA LYS A 43 25.57 20.36 36.88
C LYS A 43 25.83 18.92 36.47
N ASP A 44 27.05 18.45 36.71
CA ASP A 44 27.44 17.07 36.43
C ASP A 44 27.00 16.16 37.58
N ILE A 45 25.86 15.52 37.37
CA ILE A 45 25.23 14.66 38.38
C ILE A 45 25.27 13.24 37.83
N GLU A 46 25.64 12.28 38.67
CA GLU A 46 25.44 10.86 38.43
C GLU A 46 24.46 10.29 39.44
N ALA A 47 23.66 9.33 38.99
CA ALA A 47 22.76 8.55 39.82
C ALA A 47 23.23 7.10 39.82
N ARG A 48 23.41 6.52 41.00
CA ARG A 48 23.84 5.12 41.14
C ARG A 48 22.98 4.40 42.16
N PHE A 49 22.52 3.22 41.80
CA PHE A 49 21.75 2.36 42.69
C PHE A 49 22.68 1.59 43.62
N ASN A 50 22.42 1.69 44.92
CA ASN A 50 23.14 0.95 45.94
C ASN A 50 22.32 -0.28 46.32
N GLU A 51 22.80 -1.47 45.94
CA GLU A 51 22.07 -2.72 46.19
C GLU A 51 22.01 -3.09 47.67
N ASP A 52 22.99 -2.69 48.49
CA ASP A 52 23.00 -3.02 49.92
C ASP A 52 21.99 -2.17 50.70
N LEU A 53 21.90 -0.88 50.34
CA LEU A 53 20.97 0.07 50.96
C LEU A 53 19.57 0.03 50.31
N GLY A 54 19.46 -0.46 49.08
CA GLY A 54 18.20 -0.48 48.32
C GLY A 54 17.70 0.92 47.95
N GLU A 55 18.61 1.86 47.74
CA GLU A 55 18.32 3.27 47.44
C GLU A 55 19.17 3.78 46.28
N VAL A 56 18.68 4.81 45.57
CA VAL A 56 19.49 5.51 44.54
C VAL A 56 20.22 6.66 45.20
N GLU A 57 21.53 6.64 45.10
CA GLU A 57 22.42 7.69 45.56
C GLU A 57 22.72 8.65 44.40
N LEU A 58 22.82 9.94 44.72
CA LEU A 58 23.12 11.00 43.76
C LEU A 58 24.45 11.62 44.11
N PHE A 59 25.34 11.73 43.13
CA PHE A 59 26.66 12.33 43.28
C PHE A 59 26.78 13.52 42.33
N LEU A 60 27.13 14.69 42.88
CA LEU A 60 27.47 15.89 42.11
C LEU A 60 28.98 15.95 41.97
N PHE A 61 29.49 15.86 40.74
CA PHE A 61 30.91 15.98 40.47
C PHE A 61 31.31 17.45 40.40
N LYS A 62 32.33 17.80 41.20
CA LYS A 62 32.91 19.14 41.24
C LYS A 62 34.39 19.09 40.94
N THR A 63 34.89 20.07 40.21
CA THR A 63 36.32 20.20 39.89
C THR A 63 37.07 20.81 41.07
N VAL A 64 38.16 20.18 41.48
CA VAL A 64 39.01 20.68 42.56
C VAL A 64 39.86 21.85 42.06
N VAL A 65 39.74 23.01 42.69
CA VAL A 65 40.46 24.23 42.32
C VAL A 65 41.11 24.90 43.53
N GLU A 66 42.14 25.71 43.31
CA GLU A 66 42.73 26.52 44.38
C GLU A 66 41.85 27.72 44.77
N LYS A 67 41.19 28.34 43.79
CA LYS A 67 40.30 29.49 43.98
C LYS A 67 39.00 29.24 43.24
N VAL A 68 37.92 29.10 44.00
CA VAL A 68 36.57 28.91 43.47
C VAL A 68 36.10 30.17 42.74
N GLN A 69 35.77 30.01 41.47
CA GLN A 69 35.07 30.99 40.63
C GLN A 69 33.58 30.64 40.52
N ASP A 70 33.25 29.35 40.43
CA ASP A 70 31.89 28.84 40.38
C ASP A 70 31.63 27.84 41.52
N PRO A 71 30.98 28.26 42.62
CA PRO A 71 30.68 27.38 43.76
C PRO A 71 29.79 26.17 43.43
N ASP A 72 29.07 26.21 42.31
CA ASP A 72 28.18 25.13 41.91
C ASP A 72 28.92 23.98 41.20
N LEU A 73 30.04 24.28 40.55
CA LEU A 73 30.83 23.33 39.74
C LEU A 73 32.23 23.05 40.31
N GLU A 74 32.69 23.88 41.25
CA GLU A 74 34.04 23.81 41.79
C GLU A 74 34.05 23.61 43.31
N ILE A 75 35.10 22.98 43.81
CA ILE A 75 35.35 22.73 45.23
C ILE A 75 36.80 23.16 45.57
N PRO A 76 37.04 23.87 46.69
CA PRO A 76 38.39 24.26 47.05
C PRO A 76 39.21 23.04 47.51
N LEU A 77 40.51 23.02 47.21
CA LEU A 77 41.43 21.92 47.56
C LEU A 77 41.36 21.51 49.05
N GLU A 78 41.21 22.49 49.96
CA GLU A 78 41.08 22.23 51.40
C GLU A 78 39.82 21.42 51.76
N GLU A 79 38.71 21.66 51.05
CA GLU A 79 37.46 20.93 51.27
C GLU A 79 37.48 19.58 50.56
N ALA A 80 38.09 19.52 49.36
CA ALA A 80 38.33 18.26 48.66
C ALA A 80 39.18 17.30 49.50
N LYS A 81 40.27 17.79 50.10
CA LYS A 81 41.17 17.00 50.98
C LYS A 81 40.52 16.47 52.26
N ARG A 82 39.42 17.09 52.70
CA ARG A 82 38.62 16.59 53.84
C ARG A 82 37.77 15.38 53.47
N MET A 83 37.38 15.28 52.21
CA MET A 83 36.58 14.18 51.68
C MET A 83 37.45 13.06 51.16
N ASP A 84 38.52 13.40 50.43
CA ASP A 84 39.53 12.49 49.92
C ASP A 84 40.95 13.07 50.16
N PRO A 85 41.74 12.50 51.09
CA PRO A 85 43.08 12.99 51.42
C PRO A 85 44.04 13.07 50.24
N ASP A 86 43.81 12.27 49.19
CA ASP A 86 44.68 12.18 48.00
C ASP A 86 44.25 13.14 46.88
N ALA A 87 43.23 13.99 47.10
CA ALA A 87 42.74 14.92 46.09
C ALA A 87 43.76 15.98 45.66
N GLU A 88 43.93 16.13 44.34
CA GLU A 88 44.79 17.14 43.69
C GLU A 88 43.97 18.19 42.92
N VAL A 89 44.61 19.32 42.60
CA VAL A 89 43.97 20.37 41.79
C VAL A 89 43.78 19.86 40.37
N GLY A 90 42.54 19.94 39.88
CA GLY A 90 42.14 19.41 38.58
C GLY A 90 41.35 18.10 38.66
N ASP A 91 41.29 17.45 39.82
CA ASP A 91 40.49 16.23 40.01
C ASP A 91 38.98 16.52 40.01
N SER A 92 38.19 15.51 39.66
CA SER A 92 36.72 15.56 39.73
C SER A 92 36.24 14.74 40.92
N LEU A 93 35.70 15.42 41.94
CA LEU A 93 35.28 14.80 43.19
C LEU A 93 33.75 14.71 43.26
N GLY A 94 33.22 13.50 43.50
CA GLY A 94 31.79 13.26 43.67
C GLY A 94 31.29 13.62 45.07
N VAL A 95 30.52 14.69 45.20
CA VAL A 95 29.86 15.08 46.45
C VAL A 95 28.46 14.46 46.52
N LYS A 96 28.21 13.63 47.54
CA LYS A 96 26.90 13.01 47.76
C LYS A 96 25.85 14.08 48.04
N LEU A 97 24.80 14.13 47.22
CA LEU A 97 23.66 15.02 47.43
C LEU A 97 22.68 14.40 48.44
N SER A 98 22.19 15.20 49.39
CA SER A 98 21.13 14.74 50.30
C SER A 98 19.83 14.52 49.51
N VAL A 99 19.31 13.30 49.62
CA VAL A 99 18.08 12.86 48.95
C VAL A 99 16.84 13.15 49.82
N GLU A 100 16.99 13.72 51.02
CA GLU A 100 15.89 14.02 51.96
C GLU A 100 14.82 14.90 51.33
N ASP A 101 15.28 15.89 50.56
CA ASP A 101 14.47 16.81 49.79
C ASP A 101 13.78 16.14 48.59
N LEU A 102 14.39 15.08 48.06
CA LEU A 102 13.94 14.32 46.90
C LEU A 102 13.11 13.10 47.27
N GLY A 103 13.07 12.64 48.52
CA GLY A 103 12.52 11.33 48.90
C GLY A 103 11.11 11.06 48.39
N ARG A 104 10.20 12.05 48.45
CA ARG A 104 8.84 11.91 47.90
C ARG A 104 8.82 11.88 46.37
N ILE A 105 9.66 12.67 45.71
CA ILE A 105 9.79 12.74 44.25
C ILE A 105 10.47 11.47 43.73
N ALA A 106 11.49 10.98 44.43
CA ALA A 106 12.23 9.76 44.17
C ALA A 106 11.31 8.54 44.22
N ALA A 107 10.50 8.41 45.28
CA ALA A 107 9.54 7.31 45.41
C ALA A 107 8.47 7.34 44.29
N GLN A 108 7.95 8.51 43.94
CA GLN A 108 6.98 8.65 42.84
C GLN A 108 7.60 8.36 41.46
N THR A 109 8.82 8.87 41.23
CA THR A 109 9.58 8.65 39.99
C THR A 109 9.93 7.18 39.84
N ALA A 110 10.46 6.56 40.90
CA ALA A 110 10.74 5.13 40.96
C ALA A 110 9.51 4.30 40.61
N LYS A 111 8.36 4.57 41.25
CA LYS A 111 7.10 3.89 40.95
C LYS A 111 6.70 4.06 39.48
N GLN A 112 6.80 5.27 38.93
CA GLN A 112 6.43 5.54 37.54
C GLN A 112 7.34 4.80 36.56
N VAL A 113 8.65 4.78 36.80
CA VAL A 113 9.64 4.12 35.96
C VAL A 113 9.46 2.61 35.98
N ILE A 114 9.29 2.04 37.17
CA ILE A 114 9.02 0.60 37.34
C ILE A 114 7.73 0.23 36.61
N MET A 115 6.65 1.00 36.79
CA MET A 115 5.39 0.77 36.07
C MET A 115 5.54 0.92 34.55
N GLN A 116 6.40 1.82 34.07
CA GLN A 116 6.66 1.98 32.64
C GLN A 116 7.44 0.78 32.10
N ARG A 117 8.50 0.32 32.78
CA ARG A 117 9.27 -0.86 32.38
C ARG A 117 8.42 -2.12 32.37
N VAL A 118 7.51 -2.26 33.33
CA VAL A 118 6.51 -3.34 33.33
C VAL A 118 5.65 -3.29 32.07
N LYS A 119 5.12 -2.11 31.70
CA LYS A 119 4.33 -1.95 30.47
C LYS A 119 5.13 -2.23 29.21
N ASP A 120 6.38 -1.79 29.15
CA ASP A 120 7.25 -2.00 27.99
C ASP A 120 7.51 -3.51 27.78
N ALA A 121 7.81 -4.23 28.86
CA ALA A 121 8.03 -5.68 28.83
C ALA A 121 6.74 -6.47 28.50
N GLU A 122 5.59 -6.08 29.07
CA GLU A 122 4.29 -6.63 28.69
C GLU A 122 3.98 -6.38 27.21
N GLY A 123 4.31 -5.19 26.72
CA GLY A 123 4.19 -4.81 25.31
C GLY A 123 5.05 -5.68 24.40
N GLU A 124 6.33 -5.88 24.74
CA GLU A 124 7.25 -6.71 23.93
C GLU A 124 6.83 -8.18 23.92
N THR A 125 6.38 -8.70 25.06
CA THR A 125 5.84 -10.07 25.16
C THR A 125 4.60 -10.23 24.28
N THR A 126 3.67 -9.27 24.37
CA THR A 126 2.46 -9.24 23.54
C THR A 126 2.81 -9.15 22.05
N TYR A 127 3.77 -8.30 21.68
CA TYR A 127 4.19 -8.16 20.29
C TYR A 127 4.73 -9.48 19.75
N ASN A 128 5.59 -10.16 20.50
CA ASN A 128 6.15 -11.44 20.09
C ASN A 128 5.10 -12.55 19.96
N GLU A 129 4.04 -12.52 20.77
CA GLU A 129 2.93 -13.47 20.67
C GLU A 129 2.04 -13.23 19.43
N TYR A 130 1.83 -11.98 19.05
CA TYR A 130 0.85 -11.63 18.00
C TYR A 130 1.46 -11.23 16.64
N LYS A 131 2.77 -10.98 16.55
CA LYS A 131 3.42 -10.56 15.29
C LYS A 131 3.20 -11.54 14.13
N ASP A 132 3.20 -12.84 14.43
CA ASP A 132 3.07 -13.91 13.43
C ASP A 132 1.60 -14.30 13.18
N ARG A 133 0.69 -13.78 14.01
CA ARG A 133 -0.76 -14.01 13.95
C ARG A 133 -1.51 -12.97 13.12
N LYS A 134 -0.77 -12.12 12.38
CA LYS A 134 -1.36 -11.17 11.44
C LYS A 134 -2.19 -11.93 10.41
N GLY A 135 -3.42 -11.48 10.20
CA GLY A 135 -4.35 -12.16 9.30
C GLY A 135 -5.15 -13.31 9.90
N GLU A 136 -5.06 -13.54 11.22
CA GLU A 136 -5.94 -14.47 11.92
C GLU A 136 -7.23 -13.80 12.41
N VAL A 137 -8.23 -14.61 12.73
CA VAL A 137 -9.44 -14.17 13.42
C VAL A 137 -9.31 -14.44 14.91
N VAL A 138 -9.45 -13.39 15.70
CA VAL A 138 -9.48 -13.46 17.15
C VAL A 138 -10.86 -13.17 17.70
N THR A 139 -11.16 -13.76 18.84
CA THR A 139 -12.38 -13.51 19.59
C THR A 139 -12.04 -12.76 20.86
N GLY A 140 -12.83 -11.75 21.21
CA GLY A 140 -12.71 -11.04 22.47
C GLY A 140 -14.02 -10.44 22.93
N PHE A 141 -13.94 -9.63 23.99
CA PHE A 141 -15.07 -8.92 24.58
C PHE A 141 -14.88 -7.42 24.48
N VAL A 142 -15.92 -6.68 24.12
CA VAL A 142 -15.88 -5.22 24.06
C VAL A 142 -15.74 -4.66 25.48
N GLN A 143 -14.61 -4.05 25.78
CA GLN A 143 -14.31 -3.53 27.11
C GLN A 143 -14.75 -2.09 27.29
N ARG A 144 -14.48 -1.25 26.28
CA ARG A 144 -14.87 0.17 26.26
C ARG A 144 -14.95 0.71 24.83
N ILE A 145 -15.67 1.81 24.66
CA ILE A 145 -15.80 2.54 23.40
C ILE A 145 -15.44 3.99 23.66
N GLU A 146 -14.38 4.50 23.04
CA GLU A 146 -13.91 5.87 23.23
C GLU A 146 -13.66 6.54 21.89
N ARG A 147 -14.14 7.78 21.72
CA ARG A 147 -13.97 8.57 20.48
C ARG A 147 -14.35 7.80 19.19
N GLY A 148 -15.27 6.84 19.30
CA GLY A 148 -15.71 5.97 18.20
C GLY A 148 -14.84 4.74 17.93
N ASN A 149 -13.72 4.55 18.64
CA ASN A 149 -12.93 3.33 18.59
C ASN A 149 -13.44 2.33 19.63
N ILE A 150 -13.46 1.05 19.25
CA ILE A 150 -13.86 -0.04 20.14
C ILE A 150 -12.59 -0.71 20.67
N TYR A 151 -12.46 -0.82 21.99
CA TYR A 151 -11.38 -1.57 22.63
C TYR A 151 -11.89 -2.95 23.01
N VAL A 152 -11.21 -3.97 22.52
CA VAL A 152 -11.56 -5.38 22.65
C VAL A 152 -10.53 -6.07 23.54
N ASN A 153 -11.00 -6.69 24.61
CA ASN A 153 -10.18 -7.52 25.48
C ASN A 153 -10.02 -8.91 24.86
N LEU A 154 -8.79 -9.33 24.59
CA LEU A 154 -8.42 -10.64 24.05
C LEU A 154 -8.01 -11.66 25.15
N GLY A 155 -8.28 -11.34 26.42
CA GLY A 155 -7.93 -12.12 27.59
C GLY A 155 -6.67 -11.57 28.28
N ARG A 156 -5.54 -11.59 27.56
CA ARG A 156 -4.24 -11.12 28.08
C ARG A 156 -3.90 -9.68 27.72
N THR A 157 -4.45 -9.18 26.62
CA THR A 157 -4.12 -7.86 26.07
C THR A 157 -5.35 -7.17 25.49
N GLU A 158 -5.24 -5.86 25.29
CA GLU A 158 -6.27 -5.03 24.67
C GLU A 158 -5.92 -4.77 23.19
N ALA A 159 -6.90 -4.96 22.32
CA ALA A 159 -6.80 -4.63 20.91
C ALA A 159 -7.78 -3.50 20.55
N ILE A 160 -7.46 -2.72 19.53
CA ILE A 160 -8.30 -1.62 19.06
C ILE A 160 -8.95 -1.99 17.74
N LEU A 161 -10.25 -1.76 17.62
CA LEU A 161 -11.01 -1.81 16.38
C LEU A 161 -11.36 -0.36 15.98
N PRO A 162 -10.58 0.26 15.08
CA PRO A 162 -10.77 1.66 14.68
C PRO A 162 -12.10 1.87 13.95
N LYS A 163 -12.67 3.08 14.04
CA LYS A 163 -13.95 3.41 13.38
C LYS A 163 -13.98 3.11 11.87
N ARG A 164 -12.86 3.31 11.16
CA ARG A 164 -12.75 3.02 9.71
C ARG A 164 -12.78 1.52 9.38
N GLU A 165 -12.43 0.69 10.36
CA GLU A 165 -12.40 -0.78 10.23
C GLU A 165 -13.65 -1.44 10.84
N GLN A 166 -14.61 -0.64 11.31
CA GLN A 166 -15.91 -1.10 11.79
C GLN A 166 -16.92 -1.13 10.65
N VAL A 167 -17.84 -2.09 10.70
CA VAL A 167 -18.95 -2.15 9.76
C VAL A 167 -20.03 -1.17 10.22
N PRO A 168 -20.47 -0.20 9.39
CA PRO A 168 -21.38 0.87 9.83
C PRO A 168 -22.72 0.41 10.41
N ARG A 169 -23.22 -0.77 10.01
CA ARG A 169 -24.50 -1.33 10.50
C ARG A 169 -24.37 -2.16 11.78
N GLU A 170 -23.15 -2.43 12.23
CA GLU A 170 -22.91 -3.22 13.43
C GLU A 170 -22.86 -2.31 14.66
N ALA A 171 -23.76 -2.55 15.61
CA ALA A 171 -23.75 -1.89 16.91
C ALA A 171 -23.21 -2.85 17.97
N TYR A 172 -22.20 -2.40 18.71
CA TYR A 172 -21.58 -3.10 19.82
C TYR A 172 -21.79 -2.35 21.12
N LYS A 173 -22.05 -3.09 22.19
CA LYS A 173 -22.13 -2.61 23.57
C LYS A 173 -21.00 -3.19 24.40
N ARG A 174 -20.73 -2.56 25.54
CA ARG A 174 -19.78 -3.09 26.52
C ARG A 174 -20.22 -4.47 26.99
N GLY A 175 -19.29 -5.42 27.00
CA GLY A 175 -19.54 -6.82 27.34
C GLY A 175 -19.91 -7.70 26.15
N ASP A 176 -20.21 -7.13 24.98
CA ASP A 176 -20.53 -7.93 23.80
C ASP A 176 -19.31 -8.74 23.34
N ARG A 177 -19.55 -9.99 22.93
CA ARG A 177 -18.55 -10.81 22.26
C ARG A 177 -18.39 -10.34 20.82
N ILE A 178 -17.15 -10.21 20.36
CA ILE A 178 -16.81 -9.76 19.02
C ILE A 178 -15.68 -10.63 18.45
N LYS A 179 -15.88 -11.14 17.24
CA LYS A 179 -14.78 -11.70 16.43
C LYS A 179 -14.23 -10.60 15.51
N ALA A 180 -12.94 -10.56 15.28
CA ALA A 180 -12.35 -9.62 14.33
C ALA A 180 -11.06 -10.17 13.74
N PHE A 181 -10.71 -9.66 12.57
CA PHE A 181 -9.46 -9.98 11.88
C PHE A 181 -8.33 -9.13 12.44
N ILE A 182 -7.17 -9.72 12.73
CA ILE A 182 -5.96 -8.96 13.07
C ILE A 182 -5.45 -8.30 11.79
N LEU A 183 -5.68 -7.00 11.66
CA LEU A 183 -5.24 -6.20 10.52
C LEU A 183 -3.74 -5.93 10.61
N ASP A 184 -3.27 -5.48 11.78
CA ASP A 184 -1.86 -5.17 11.99
C ASP A 184 -1.50 -5.24 13.48
N VAL A 185 -0.22 -5.44 13.74
CA VAL A 185 0.38 -5.46 15.09
C VAL A 185 1.61 -4.57 15.05
N GLN A 186 1.57 -3.48 15.79
CA GLN A 186 2.57 -2.42 15.77
C GLN A 186 3.18 -2.20 17.15
N ARG A 187 4.49 -1.92 17.16
CA ARG A 187 5.19 -1.41 18.35
C ARG A 187 4.91 0.07 18.48
N THR A 188 4.57 0.50 19.68
CA THR A 188 4.34 1.90 20.03
C THR A 188 5.23 2.27 21.22
N PRO A 189 5.51 3.56 21.45
CA PRO A 189 6.27 4.00 22.62
C PRO A 189 5.65 3.61 23.97
N VAL A 190 4.38 3.21 23.98
CA VAL A 190 3.61 2.84 25.19
C VAL A 190 3.46 1.31 25.33
N GLY A 191 3.98 0.53 24.37
CA GLY A 191 3.87 -0.93 24.33
C GLY A 191 3.47 -1.44 22.94
N CYS A 192 2.73 -2.56 22.87
CA CYS A 192 2.23 -3.11 21.61
C CYS A 192 0.76 -2.73 21.38
N GLN A 193 0.42 -2.32 20.16
CA GLN A 193 -0.96 -2.07 19.75
C GLN A 193 -1.37 -3.06 18.67
N ILE A 194 -2.46 -3.79 18.93
CA ILE A 194 -3.09 -4.71 17.97
C ILE A 194 -4.27 -3.99 17.33
N TYR A 195 -4.23 -3.83 16.00
CA TYR A 195 -5.31 -3.27 15.20
C TYR A 195 -6.18 -4.39 14.64
N LEU A 196 -7.47 -4.31 14.92
CA LEU A 196 -8.48 -5.24 14.43
C LEU A 196 -9.24 -4.62 13.26
N SER A 197 -9.79 -5.48 12.41
CA SER A 197 -10.72 -5.10 11.38
C SER A 197 -11.90 -6.07 11.29
N ARG A 198 -13.08 -5.49 11.07
CA ARG A 198 -14.29 -6.23 10.70
C ARG A 198 -14.73 -5.92 9.28
N THR A 199 -14.04 -5.05 8.55
CA THR A 199 -14.32 -4.69 7.15
C THR A 199 -13.43 -5.43 6.15
N HIS A 200 -12.22 -5.82 6.56
CA HIS A 200 -11.23 -6.44 5.68
C HIS A 200 -11.76 -7.73 4.99
N PRO A 201 -11.54 -7.96 3.67
CA PRO A 201 -11.99 -9.18 2.98
C PRO A 201 -11.40 -10.47 3.56
N GLY A 202 -10.18 -10.41 4.10
CA GLY A 202 -9.55 -11.55 4.79
C GLY A 202 -10.34 -12.04 6.00
N PHE A 203 -11.17 -11.18 6.62
CA PHE A 203 -12.06 -11.60 7.69
C PHE A 203 -13.06 -12.65 7.20
N LEU A 204 -13.66 -12.43 6.03
CA LEU A 204 -14.60 -13.37 5.41
C LEU A 204 -13.92 -14.70 5.11
N ALA A 205 -12.75 -14.67 4.46
CA ALA A 205 -12.00 -15.87 4.10
C ALA A 205 -11.66 -16.72 5.34
N LYS A 206 -11.18 -16.08 6.42
CA LYS A 206 -10.88 -16.77 7.68
C LYS A 206 -12.10 -17.29 8.41
N LEU A 207 -13.25 -16.62 8.33
CA LEU A 207 -14.50 -17.16 8.89
C LEU A 207 -14.92 -18.45 8.16
N PHE A 208 -14.76 -18.51 6.84
CA PHE A 208 -14.99 -19.73 6.08
C PHE A 208 -13.99 -20.84 6.43
N GLU A 209 -12.72 -20.51 6.60
CA GLU A 209 -11.69 -21.47 7.04
C GLU A 209 -12.00 -22.08 8.42
N LEU A 210 -12.61 -21.31 9.33
CA LEU A 210 -13.04 -21.80 10.64
C LEU A 210 -14.32 -22.66 10.58
N GLU A 211 -15.22 -22.38 9.64
CA GLU A 211 -16.53 -23.05 9.54
C GLU A 211 -16.52 -24.28 8.62
N VAL A 212 -15.62 -24.32 7.63
CA VAL A 212 -15.56 -25.34 6.57
C VAL A 212 -14.28 -26.18 6.72
N PRO A 213 -14.37 -27.43 7.21
CA PRO A 213 -13.21 -28.32 7.41
C PRO A 213 -12.39 -28.54 6.13
N GLU A 214 -13.05 -28.65 4.98
CA GLU A 214 -12.40 -28.87 3.69
C GLU A 214 -11.49 -27.69 3.30
N ILE A 215 -11.77 -26.48 3.81
CA ILE A 215 -10.92 -25.29 3.62
C ILE A 215 -9.72 -25.32 4.56
N SER A 216 -9.90 -25.70 5.82
CA SER A 216 -8.79 -25.79 6.79
C SER A 216 -7.83 -26.93 6.49
N GLU A 217 -8.32 -28.03 5.91
CA GLU A 217 -7.51 -29.15 5.41
C GLU A 217 -6.84 -28.85 4.06
N GLY A 218 -7.21 -27.76 3.39
CA GLY A 218 -6.62 -27.32 2.12
C GLY A 218 -7.09 -28.08 0.88
N ILE A 219 -8.15 -28.91 1.01
CA ILE A 219 -8.84 -29.59 -0.09
C ILE A 219 -9.51 -28.53 -0.97
N VAL A 220 -10.26 -27.63 -0.33
CA VAL A 220 -10.84 -26.45 -0.94
C VAL A 220 -9.99 -25.23 -0.57
N ARG A 221 -9.73 -24.36 -1.53
CA ARG A 221 -8.96 -23.12 -1.35
C ARG A 221 -9.84 -21.92 -1.68
N VAL A 222 -9.76 -20.90 -0.81
CA VAL A 222 -10.33 -19.58 -1.09
C VAL A 222 -9.35 -18.83 -1.99
N MET A 223 -9.74 -18.61 -3.25
CA MET A 223 -8.90 -17.96 -4.26
C MET A 223 -8.93 -16.44 -4.13
N SER A 224 -10.10 -15.89 -3.87
CA SER A 224 -10.30 -14.44 -3.69
C SER A 224 -11.57 -14.15 -2.90
N ALA A 225 -11.61 -12.96 -2.29
CA ALA A 225 -12.78 -12.45 -1.60
C ALA A 225 -12.97 -10.96 -1.92
N ALA A 226 -14.18 -10.58 -2.32
CA ALA A 226 -14.58 -9.20 -2.54
C ALA A 226 -15.75 -8.86 -1.62
N ARG A 227 -15.64 -7.72 -0.92
CA ARG A 227 -16.56 -7.39 0.18
C ARG A 227 -17.02 -5.94 0.15
N GLU A 228 -18.33 -5.77 0.32
CA GLU A 228 -18.96 -4.52 0.74
C GLU A 228 -19.55 -4.75 2.15
N PRO A 229 -18.79 -4.40 3.21
CA PRO A 229 -19.08 -4.85 4.58
C PRO A 229 -20.48 -4.47 5.05
N GLY A 230 -21.20 -5.44 5.62
CA GLY A 230 -22.57 -5.26 6.16
C GLY A 230 -23.66 -5.21 5.09
N GLU A 231 -23.33 -5.45 3.82
CA GLU A 231 -24.30 -5.55 2.73
C GLU A 231 -24.17 -6.86 1.96
N ARG A 232 -23.09 -7.01 1.19
CA ARG A 232 -22.89 -8.16 0.30
C ARG A 232 -21.40 -8.44 0.06
N SER A 233 -21.08 -9.71 -0.06
CA SER A 233 -19.75 -10.21 -0.40
C SER A 233 -19.82 -11.32 -1.43
N LYS A 234 -18.73 -11.48 -2.17
CA LYS A 234 -18.47 -12.62 -3.06
C LYS A 234 -17.17 -13.29 -2.63
N ILE A 235 -17.15 -14.61 -2.62
CA ILE A 235 -15.97 -15.42 -2.34
C ILE A 235 -15.78 -16.43 -3.47
N ALA A 236 -14.57 -16.52 -4.00
CA ALA A 236 -14.21 -17.49 -5.02
C ALA A 236 -13.52 -18.69 -4.40
N VAL A 237 -14.02 -19.88 -4.67
CA VAL A 237 -13.52 -21.14 -4.11
C VAL A 237 -13.12 -22.11 -5.21
N TYR A 238 -12.05 -22.86 -4.97
CA TYR A 238 -11.53 -23.88 -5.87
C TYR A 238 -11.26 -25.16 -5.09
N SER A 239 -11.53 -26.33 -5.67
CA SER A 239 -11.13 -27.62 -5.09
C SER A 239 -9.96 -28.19 -5.85
N ASN A 240 -8.93 -28.67 -5.14
CA ASN A 240 -7.85 -29.45 -5.76
C ASN A 240 -8.28 -30.90 -6.05
N ASP A 241 -9.37 -31.35 -5.41
CA ASP A 241 -9.92 -32.68 -5.58
C ASP A 241 -11.14 -32.63 -6.51
N ALA A 242 -11.14 -33.48 -7.54
CA ALA A 242 -12.21 -33.57 -8.53
C ALA A 242 -13.50 -34.18 -7.96
N ASP A 243 -13.40 -34.97 -6.89
CA ASP A 243 -14.54 -35.61 -6.24
C ASP A 243 -15.24 -34.68 -5.24
N VAL A 244 -14.67 -33.49 -4.97
CA VAL A 244 -15.19 -32.52 -4.01
C VAL A 244 -15.69 -31.27 -4.73
N ASP A 245 -16.98 -30.98 -4.61
CA ASP A 245 -17.57 -29.71 -5.04
C ASP A 245 -17.22 -28.59 -4.04
N PRO A 246 -16.42 -27.58 -4.43
CA PRO A 246 -16.01 -26.52 -3.52
C PRO A 246 -17.17 -25.63 -3.08
N VAL A 247 -18.20 -25.46 -3.92
CA VAL A 247 -19.37 -24.63 -3.58
C VAL A 247 -20.24 -25.38 -2.58
N GLY A 248 -20.58 -26.63 -2.87
CA GLY A 248 -21.35 -27.51 -1.97
C GLY A 248 -20.70 -27.67 -0.60
N ALA A 249 -19.38 -27.90 -0.55
CA ALA A 249 -18.63 -27.97 0.70
C ALA A 249 -18.72 -26.66 1.50
N SER A 250 -18.60 -25.51 0.84
CA SER A 250 -18.65 -24.19 1.50
C SER A 250 -20.06 -23.82 1.98
N VAL A 251 -21.11 -24.27 1.29
CA VAL A 251 -22.52 -24.02 1.63
C VAL A 251 -22.98 -24.93 2.77
N GLY A 252 -22.60 -26.21 2.75
CA GLY A 252 -23.05 -27.22 3.70
C GLY A 252 -24.51 -27.65 3.49
N MET A 253 -24.98 -28.58 4.32
CA MET A 253 -26.35 -29.10 4.22
C MET A 253 -27.38 -27.97 4.35
N LYS A 254 -28.18 -27.75 3.30
CA LYS A 254 -29.19 -26.67 3.22
C LYS A 254 -28.62 -25.28 3.54
N GLY A 255 -27.34 -25.05 3.29
CA GLY A 255 -26.70 -23.75 3.55
C GLY A 255 -26.29 -23.53 5.01
N SER A 256 -26.24 -24.56 5.85
CA SER A 256 -25.96 -24.39 7.28
C SER A 256 -24.65 -23.64 7.56
N ARG A 257 -23.56 -23.97 6.85
CA ARG A 257 -22.23 -23.39 7.05
C ARG A 257 -22.20 -21.92 6.64
N VAL A 258 -22.69 -21.61 5.42
CA VAL A 258 -22.75 -20.22 4.96
C VAL A 258 -23.66 -19.37 5.84
N GLN A 259 -24.77 -19.91 6.36
CA GLN A 259 -25.65 -19.18 7.29
C GLN A 259 -24.97 -18.86 8.63
N SER A 260 -24.13 -19.76 9.17
CA SER A 260 -23.29 -19.46 10.36
C SER A 260 -22.42 -18.23 10.13
N VAL A 261 -21.76 -18.15 8.96
CA VAL A 261 -20.89 -17.01 8.60
C VAL A 261 -21.72 -15.74 8.37
N VAL A 262 -22.87 -15.83 7.68
CA VAL A 262 -23.82 -14.70 7.50
C VAL A 262 -24.27 -14.16 8.86
N GLN A 263 -24.55 -15.03 9.83
CA GLN A 263 -24.96 -14.64 11.17
C GLN A 263 -23.83 -13.92 11.93
N GLU A 264 -22.58 -14.39 11.81
CA GLU A 264 -21.40 -13.72 12.39
C GLU A 264 -21.17 -12.32 11.78
N LEU A 265 -21.51 -12.14 10.50
CA LEU A 265 -21.46 -10.86 9.79
C LEU A 265 -22.78 -10.05 9.89
N ARG A 266 -23.65 -10.41 10.84
CA ARG A 266 -24.92 -9.74 11.14
C ARG A 266 -25.84 -9.53 9.93
N GLY A 267 -25.92 -10.54 9.05
CA GLY A 267 -26.85 -10.55 7.91
C GLY A 267 -26.27 -10.04 6.59
N GLU A 268 -24.95 -9.89 6.50
CA GLU A 268 -24.27 -9.66 5.22
C GLU A 268 -24.53 -10.82 4.25
N LYS A 269 -25.00 -10.54 3.03
CA LYS A 269 -25.28 -11.58 2.03
C LYS A 269 -23.99 -12.08 1.40
N ILE A 270 -23.81 -13.39 1.27
CA ILE A 270 -22.59 -13.99 0.73
C ILE A 270 -22.92 -14.82 -0.51
N ASP A 271 -22.27 -14.52 -1.63
CA ASP A 271 -22.29 -15.38 -2.82
C ASP A 271 -20.99 -16.20 -2.87
N ILE A 272 -21.12 -17.52 -2.97
CA ILE A 272 -19.99 -18.44 -3.14
C ILE A 272 -19.90 -18.81 -4.62
N ILE A 273 -18.76 -18.51 -5.23
CA ILE A 273 -18.56 -18.59 -6.67
C ILE A 273 -17.48 -19.65 -6.96
N PRO A 274 -17.72 -20.58 -7.89
CA PRO A 274 -16.68 -21.51 -8.32
C PRO A 274 -15.62 -20.74 -9.14
N TYR A 275 -14.38 -20.81 -8.68
CA TYR A 275 -13.24 -20.26 -9.40
C TYR A 275 -12.98 -21.07 -10.68
N SER A 276 -12.53 -20.36 -11.72
CA SER A 276 -12.11 -20.95 -12.99
C SER A 276 -10.81 -20.31 -13.42
N SER A 277 -9.91 -21.10 -14.01
CA SER A 277 -8.68 -20.58 -14.62
C SER A 277 -8.96 -19.79 -15.90
N ASP A 278 -10.03 -20.14 -16.62
CA ASP A 278 -10.56 -19.35 -17.74
C ASP A 278 -11.20 -18.06 -17.19
N PRO A 279 -10.64 -16.86 -17.52
CA PRO A 279 -11.14 -15.57 -17.04
C PRO A 279 -12.59 -15.28 -17.45
N ALA A 280 -12.98 -15.64 -18.68
CA ALA A 280 -14.33 -15.37 -19.18
C ALA A 280 -15.36 -16.18 -18.38
N LYS A 281 -15.11 -17.48 -18.20
CA LYS A 281 -15.93 -18.35 -17.35
C LYS A 281 -15.95 -17.88 -15.89
N PHE A 282 -14.82 -17.44 -15.33
CA PHE A 282 -14.77 -16.97 -13.96
C PHE A 282 -15.59 -15.70 -13.75
N VAL A 283 -15.54 -14.75 -14.69
CA VAL A 283 -16.34 -13.51 -14.64
C VAL A 283 -17.84 -13.80 -14.82
N CYS A 284 -18.21 -14.71 -15.73
CA CYS A 284 -19.60 -15.19 -15.84
C CYS A 284 -20.10 -15.77 -14.52
N ASN A 285 -19.29 -16.61 -13.86
CA ASN A 285 -19.63 -17.15 -12.54
C ASN A 285 -19.78 -16.04 -11.50
N ALA A 286 -18.89 -15.04 -11.50
CA ALA A 286 -18.91 -13.93 -10.54
C ALA A 286 -20.14 -13.00 -10.67
N LEU A 287 -20.70 -12.88 -11.88
CA LEU A 287 -21.92 -12.11 -12.14
C LEU A 287 -23.22 -12.83 -11.75
N SER A 288 -23.14 -14.12 -11.40
CA SER A 288 -24.27 -14.89 -10.89
C SER A 288 -25.02 -14.10 -9.80
N PRO A 289 -26.37 -14.01 -9.88
CA PRO A 289 -27.29 -14.87 -10.63
C PRO A 289 -27.62 -14.44 -12.08
N ALA A 290 -27.06 -13.34 -12.59
CA ALA A 290 -27.37 -12.88 -13.95
C ALA A 290 -26.80 -13.82 -15.02
N LYS A 291 -27.60 -14.13 -16.04
CA LYS A 291 -27.15 -14.95 -17.18
C LYS A 291 -26.47 -14.08 -18.22
N VAL A 292 -25.26 -14.49 -18.61
CA VAL A 292 -24.45 -13.82 -19.63
C VAL A 292 -24.68 -14.46 -21.00
N SER A 293 -24.90 -13.63 -22.02
CA SER A 293 -25.09 -14.07 -23.41
C SER A 293 -23.76 -14.15 -24.16
N LYS A 294 -22.94 -13.10 -24.10
CA LYS A 294 -21.64 -13.02 -24.77
C LYS A 294 -20.62 -12.29 -23.90
N VAL A 295 -19.33 -12.63 -24.09
CA VAL A 295 -18.20 -11.98 -23.43
C VAL A 295 -17.18 -11.62 -24.49
N TYR A 296 -16.78 -10.35 -24.53
CA TYR A 296 -15.65 -9.86 -25.30
C TYR A 296 -14.51 -9.55 -24.33
N LEU A 297 -13.33 -10.08 -24.62
CA LEU A 297 -12.16 -10.06 -23.75
C LEU A 297 -11.08 -9.21 -24.40
N ASN A 298 -10.53 -8.27 -23.65
CA ASN A 298 -9.30 -7.57 -23.98
C ASN A 298 -8.26 -7.86 -22.87
N ASP A 299 -7.31 -8.74 -23.19
CA ASP A 299 -6.27 -9.19 -22.27
C ASP A 299 -5.26 -8.09 -21.91
N GLU A 300 -4.96 -7.19 -22.84
CA GLU A 300 -3.96 -6.14 -22.66
C GLU A 300 -4.40 -5.14 -21.58
N GLU A 301 -5.67 -4.72 -21.64
CA GLU A 301 -6.23 -3.75 -20.69
C GLU A 301 -6.84 -4.39 -19.42
N LYS A 302 -6.87 -5.73 -19.36
CA LYS A 302 -7.66 -6.50 -18.39
C LYS A 302 -9.11 -6.02 -18.33
N TYR A 303 -9.71 -5.87 -19.50
CA TYR A 303 -11.06 -5.36 -19.67
C TYR A 303 -11.96 -6.43 -20.31
N MET A 304 -13.17 -6.56 -19.79
CA MET A 304 -14.20 -7.42 -20.35
C MET A 304 -15.49 -6.65 -20.58
N GLU A 305 -16.04 -6.81 -21.77
CA GLU A 305 -17.36 -6.33 -22.13
C GLU A 305 -18.33 -7.50 -22.17
N ILE A 306 -19.41 -7.38 -21.41
CA ILE A 306 -20.34 -8.47 -21.13
C ILE A 306 -21.71 -8.08 -21.66
N VAL A 307 -22.26 -8.94 -22.51
CA VAL A 307 -23.59 -8.76 -23.08
C VAL A 307 -24.57 -9.64 -22.35
N VAL A 308 -25.66 -9.04 -21.90
CA VAL A 308 -26.77 -9.70 -21.22
C VAL A 308 -28.09 -9.34 -21.89
N ALA A 309 -29.10 -10.18 -21.75
CA ALA A 309 -30.46 -9.83 -22.15
C ALA A 309 -30.96 -8.60 -21.37
N ASP A 310 -31.85 -7.80 -21.97
CA ASP A 310 -32.32 -6.54 -21.38
C ASP A 310 -33.01 -6.71 -20.01
N ASP A 311 -33.67 -7.84 -19.77
CA ASP A 311 -34.28 -8.19 -18.48
C ASP A 311 -33.23 -8.54 -17.40
N GLN A 312 -32.07 -9.04 -17.81
CA GLN A 312 -30.95 -9.40 -16.93
C GLN A 312 -30.03 -8.22 -16.60
N LEU A 313 -30.08 -7.13 -17.38
CA LEU A 313 -29.19 -5.97 -17.20
C LEU A 313 -29.22 -5.41 -15.78
N SER A 314 -30.41 -5.22 -15.21
CA SER A 314 -30.59 -4.68 -13.86
C SER A 314 -29.99 -5.62 -12.80
N LEU A 315 -30.14 -6.93 -12.99
CA LEU A 315 -29.62 -7.96 -12.10
C LEU A 315 -28.09 -8.04 -12.17
N ALA A 316 -27.54 -7.96 -13.38
CA ALA A 316 -26.11 -8.04 -13.65
C ALA A 316 -25.35 -6.83 -13.05
N ILE A 317 -25.89 -5.62 -13.20
CA ILE A 317 -25.35 -4.41 -12.57
C ILE A 317 -25.55 -4.46 -11.04
N GLY A 318 -26.75 -4.85 -10.62
CA GLY A 318 -27.17 -4.87 -9.22
C GLY A 318 -27.46 -3.47 -8.65
N LYS A 319 -27.99 -3.43 -7.42
CA LYS A 319 -28.35 -2.17 -6.75
C LYS A 319 -27.13 -1.24 -6.64
N ARG A 320 -27.19 -0.06 -7.26
CA ARG A 320 -26.08 0.93 -7.32
C ARG A 320 -24.76 0.34 -7.86
N GLY A 321 -24.84 -0.64 -8.78
CA GLY A 321 -23.65 -1.28 -9.35
C GLY A 321 -22.92 -2.22 -8.39
N GLN A 322 -23.54 -2.64 -7.29
CA GLN A 322 -22.90 -3.50 -6.29
C GLN A 322 -22.44 -4.84 -6.86
N ASN A 323 -23.23 -5.49 -7.72
CA ASN A 323 -22.91 -6.82 -8.23
C ASN A 323 -21.68 -6.77 -9.16
N VAL A 324 -21.69 -5.85 -10.13
CA VAL A 324 -20.56 -5.65 -11.05
C VAL A 324 -19.30 -5.18 -10.33
N ARG A 325 -19.41 -4.33 -9.30
CA ARG A 325 -18.25 -3.88 -8.51
C ARG A 325 -17.62 -5.01 -7.70
N LEU A 326 -18.45 -5.86 -7.08
CA LEU A 326 -17.98 -7.03 -6.36
C LEU A 326 -17.35 -8.05 -7.31
N ALA A 327 -17.95 -8.29 -8.47
CA ALA A 327 -17.39 -9.19 -9.49
C ALA A 327 -16.03 -8.67 -10.00
N SER A 328 -15.93 -7.38 -10.33
CA SER A 328 -14.69 -6.75 -10.78
C SER A 328 -13.58 -6.83 -9.72
N LYS A 329 -13.89 -6.57 -8.45
CA LYS A 329 -12.94 -6.74 -7.34
C LYS A 329 -12.54 -8.20 -7.12
N LEU A 330 -13.45 -9.14 -7.34
CA LEU A 330 -13.23 -10.57 -7.10
C LEU A 330 -12.30 -11.18 -8.16
N THR A 331 -12.52 -10.80 -9.43
CA THR A 331 -11.77 -11.34 -10.57
C THR A 331 -10.53 -10.51 -10.91
N GLY A 332 -10.49 -9.24 -10.50
CA GLY A 332 -9.43 -8.30 -10.86
C GLY A 332 -9.57 -7.71 -12.27
N TRP A 333 -10.70 -7.95 -12.95
CA TRP A 333 -10.98 -7.45 -14.29
C TRP A 333 -11.87 -6.22 -14.24
N LYS A 334 -11.67 -5.27 -15.16
CA LYS A 334 -12.64 -4.20 -15.41
C LYS A 334 -13.79 -4.80 -16.21
N ILE A 335 -15.01 -4.65 -15.71
CA ILE A 335 -16.20 -5.26 -16.31
C ILE A 335 -17.16 -4.16 -16.73
N ASP A 336 -17.48 -4.09 -18.02
CA ASP A 336 -18.60 -3.31 -18.54
C ASP A 336 -19.75 -4.23 -18.96
N ILE A 337 -20.98 -3.82 -18.68
CA ILE A 337 -22.17 -4.63 -18.94
C ILE A 337 -23.10 -3.86 -19.86
N LYS A 338 -23.39 -4.44 -21.03
CA LYS A 338 -24.29 -3.89 -22.05
C LYS A 338 -25.45 -4.84 -22.29
N SER A 339 -26.61 -4.29 -22.65
CA SER A 339 -27.73 -5.12 -23.08
C SER A 339 -27.61 -5.50 -24.56
N GLU A 340 -28.23 -6.62 -24.95
CA GLU A 340 -28.31 -7.05 -26.35
C GLU A 340 -28.86 -5.94 -27.25
N SER A 341 -29.98 -5.31 -26.88
CA SER A 341 -30.56 -4.20 -27.65
C SER A 341 -29.60 -3.02 -27.79
N LYS A 342 -28.78 -2.73 -26.76
CA LYS A 342 -27.80 -1.64 -26.82
C LYS A 342 -26.63 -2.01 -27.72
N MET A 343 -26.18 -3.27 -27.68
CA MET A 343 -25.14 -3.77 -28.57
C MET A 343 -25.56 -3.77 -30.02
N GLU A 344 -26.81 -4.16 -30.30
CA GLU A 344 -27.36 -4.14 -31.65
C GLU A 344 -27.38 -2.71 -32.21
N LYS A 345 -27.89 -1.74 -31.45
CA LYS A 345 -27.84 -0.32 -31.85
C LYS A 345 -26.41 0.18 -32.06
N LEU A 346 -25.48 -0.20 -31.18
CA LEU A 346 -24.08 0.19 -31.33
C LEU A 346 -23.47 -0.40 -32.62
N SER A 347 -23.81 -1.65 -32.94
CA SER A 347 -23.39 -2.29 -34.18
C SER A 347 -24.00 -1.60 -35.40
N GLU A 348 -25.29 -1.22 -35.36
CA GLU A 348 -25.94 -0.46 -36.42
C GLU A 348 -25.31 0.92 -36.62
N GLU A 349 -25.00 1.63 -35.53
CA GLU A 349 -24.31 2.93 -35.58
C GLU A 349 -22.90 2.81 -36.18
N VAL A 350 -22.15 1.77 -35.81
CA VAL A 350 -20.82 1.51 -36.37
C VAL A 350 -20.92 1.16 -37.86
N VAL A 351 -21.83 0.27 -38.23
CA VAL A 351 -22.07 -0.09 -39.64
C VAL A 351 -22.49 1.13 -40.45
N ALA A 352 -23.34 2.01 -39.90
CA ALA A 352 -23.72 3.25 -40.55
C ALA A 352 -22.53 4.22 -40.74
N ARG A 353 -21.64 4.32 -39.74
CA ARG A 353 -20.40 5.12 -39.84
C ARG A 353 -19.45 4.56 -40.90
N LEU A 354 -19.26 3.24 -40.93
CA LEU A 354 -18.43 2.58 -41.93
C LEU A 354 -19.05 2.70 -43.33
N THR A 355 -20.38 2.70 -43.46
CA THR A 355 -21.07 2.92 -44.74
C THR A 355 -20.89 4.36 -45.27
N ALA A 356 -20.55 5.31 -44.40
CA ALA A 356 -20.21 6.67 -44.84
C ALA A 356 -18.85 6.73 -45.58
N LEU A 357 -18.03 5.67 -45.52
CA LEU A 357 -16.79 5.57 -46.28
C LEU A 357 -17.06 5.44 -47.78
N PRO A 358 -16.47 6.30 -48.62
CA PRO A 358 -16.54 6.16 -50.06
C PRO A 358 -16.08 4.77 -50.51
N GLY A 359 -16.95 4.02 -51.20
CA GLY A 359 -16.66 2.67 -51.70
C GLY A 359 -17.07 1.53 -50.76
N VAL A 360 -17.58 1.84 -49.57
CA VAL A 360 -18.11 0.87 -48.61
C VAL A 360 -19.65 0.88 -48.66
N GLY A 361 -20.25 -0.17 -49.21
CA GLY A 361 -21.70 -0.40 -49.10
C GLY A 361 -22.06 -1.14 -47.81
N GLU A 362 -23.35 -1.22 -47.48
CA GLU A 362 -23.86 -1.83 -46.23
C GLU A 362 -23.32 -3.26 -46.00
N ILE A 363 -23.24 -4.08 -47.06
CA ILE A 363 -22.69 -5.44 -46.99
C ILE A 363 -21.21 -5.41 -46.62
N ILE A 364 -20.43 -4.51 -47.23
CA ILE A 364 -19.00 -4.37 -46.95
C ILE A 364 -18.80 -3.83 -45.54
N ALA A 365 -19.57 -2.83 -45.11
CA ALA A 365 -19.52 -2.29 -43.75
C ALA A 365 -19.78 -3.36 -42.68
N ARG A 366 -20.73 -4.26 -42.92
CA ARG A 366 -21.02 -5.37 -42.01
C ARG A 366 -19.89 -6.40 -41.96
N VAL A 367 -19.31 -6.72 -43.11
CA VAL A 367 -18.14 -7.62 -43.19
C VAL A 367 -16.94 -7.00 -42.48
N LEU A 368 -16.70 -5.69 -42.65
CA LEU A 368 -15.65 -4.96 -41.92
C LEU A 368 -15.87 -4.99 -40.40
N TYR A 369 -17.12 -4.79 -39.95
CA TYR A 369 -17.47 -4.90 -38.53
C TYR A 369 -17.20 -6.30 -37.96
N ASP A 370 -17.56 -7.35 -38.71
CA ASP A 370 -17.37 -8.75 -38.28
C ASP A 370 -15.87 -9.12 -38.22
N GLU A 371 -15.03 -8.51 -39.05
CA GLU A 371 -13.56 -8.64 -39.04
C GLU A 371 -12.87 -7.75 -37.97
N GLY A 372 -13.65 -6.99 -37.17
CA GLY A 372 -13.14 -6.24 -36.02
C GLY A 372 -12.82 -4.77 -36.28
N PHE A 373 -13.19 -4.21 -37.43
CA PHE A 373 -13.06 -2.78 -37.71
C PHE A 373 -14.25 -2.02 -37.13
N TYR A 374 -14.02 -1.20 -36.10
CA TYR A 374 -15.09 -0.48 -35.39
C TYR A 374 -15.08 1.02 -35.65
N THR A 375 -13.96 1.56 -36.11
CA THR A 375 -13.77 2.99 -36.38
C THR A 375 -13.19 3.22 -37.79
N ILE A 376 -13.26 4.47 -38.27
CA ILE A 376 -12.66 4.83 -39.56
C ILE A 376 -11.13 4.81 -39.43
N GLU A 377 -10.62 5.12 -38.25
CA GLU A 377 -9.22 5.07 -37.88
C GLU A 377 -8.68 3.63 -37.95
N ASP A 378 -9.41 2.63 -37.44
CA ASP A 378 -9.01 1.22 -37.53
C ASP A 378 -8.82 0.79 -39.01
N VAL A 379 -9.72 1.24 -39.89
CA VAL A 379 -9.64 0.96 -41.34
C VAL A 379 -8.50 1.74 -42.00
N ALA A 380 -8.16 2.93 -41.50
CA ALA A 380 -7.06 3.75 -42.01
C ALA A 380 -5.67 3.18 -41.63
N GLU A 381 -5.58 2.54 -40.46
CA GLU A 381 -4.36 1.90 -39.95
C GLU A 381 -4.08 0.53 -40.58
N ALA A 382 -5.12 -0.14 -41.11
CA ALA A 382 -4.99 -1.42 -41.80
C ALA A 382 -4.23 -1.34 -43.14
N ASP A 383 -3.64 -2.47 -43.54
CA ASP A 383 -3.01 -2.59 -44.85
C ASP A 383 -4.05 -2.87 -45.95
N GLY A 384 -3.90 -2.21 -47.10
CA GLY A 384 -4.82 -2.38 -48.24
C GLY A 384 -4.89 -3.82 -48.76
N GLU A 385 -3.78 -4.56 -48.65
CA GLU A 385 -3.73 -5.99 -48.95
C GLU A 385 -4.50 -6.85 -47.94
N GLU A 386 -4.49 -6.47 -46.66
CA GLU A 386 -5.19 -7.18 -45.59
C GLU A 386 -6.71 -7.05 -45.77
N LEU A 387 -7.19 -5.83 -46.00
CA LEU A 387 -8.59 -5.57 -46.38
C LEU A 387 -8.97 -6.22 -47.71
N GLY A 388 -8.01 -6.39 -48.62
CA GLY A 388 -8.20 -7.06 -49.90
C GLY A 388 -8.47 -8.57 -49.78
N ARG A 389 -7.93 -9.23 -48.73
CA ARG A 389 -8.12 -10.66 -48.45
C ARG A 389 -9.51 -10.96 -47.87
N ILE A 390 -10.20 -9.94 -47.37
CA ILE A 390 -11.55 -10.07 -46.83
C ILE A 390 -12.54 -10.37 -47.97
N CYS A 391 -13.42 -11.35 -47.72
CA CYS A 391 -14.38 -11.83 -48.70
C CYS A 391 -15.32 -10.70 -49.19
N GLY A 392 -15.28 -10.39 -50.48
CA GLY A 392 -16.17 -9.40 -51.13
C GLY A 392 -15.56 -8.02 -51.38
N ILE A 393 -14.35 -7.74 -50.88
CA ILE A 393 -13.65 -6.46 -51.09
C ILE A 393 -12.69 -6.56 -52.28
N GLY A 394 -11.68 -7.44 -52.19
CA GLY A 394 -10.62 -7.60 -53.21
C GLY A 394 -9.55 -6.50 -53.14
N GLU A 395 -8.31 -6.84 -53.48
CA GLU A 395 -7.10 -6.01 -53.29
C GLU A 395 -7.26 -4.55 -53.76
N LYS A 396 -7.69 -4.34 -55.00
CA LYS A 396 -7.88 -2.98 -55.58
C LYS A 396 -8.95 -2.14 -54.90
N LYS A 397 -9.94 -2.76 -54.25
CA LYS A 397 -10.95 -2.02 -53.47
C LYS A 397 -10.48 -1.81 -52.04
N GLY A 398 -9.74 -2.78 -51.46
CA GLY A 398 -9.11 -2.65 -50.16
C GLY A 398 -8.22 -1.41 -50.08
N GLU A 399 -7.30 -1.25 -51.04
CA GLU A 399 -6.45 -0.07 -51.16
C GLU A 399 -7.24 1.25 -51.21
N LYS A 400 -8.31 1.29 -52.02
CA LYS A 400 -9.16 2.49 -52.15
C LYS A 400 -9.96 2.81 -50.90
N ILE A 401 -10.39 1.79 -50.16
CA ILE A 401 -11.12 1.96 -48.90
C ILE A 401 -10.17 2.49 -47.83
N VAL A 402 -8.94 1.98 -47.74
CA VAL A 402 -7.90 2.52 -46.84
C VAL A 402 -7.57 3.96 -47.19
N GLU A 403 -7.40 4.27 -48.48
CA GLU A 403 -7.11 5.63 -48.93
C GLU A 403 -8.26 6.60 -48.57
N ALA A 404 -9.50 6.18 -48.77
CA ALA A 404 -10.68 6.95 -48.39
C ALA A 404 -10.81 7.12 -46.85
N ALA A 405 -10.49 6.08 -46.08
CA ALA A 405 -10.46 6.11 -44.62
C ALA A 405 -9.38 7.08 -44.12
N ARG A 406 -8.17 7.01 -44.67
CA ARG A 406 -7.06 7.93 -44.40
C ARG A 406 -7.40 9.37 -44.76
N ALA A 407 -8.07 9.59 -45.88
CA ALA A 407 -8.53 10.93 -46.27
C ALA A 407 -9.55 11.51 -45.27
N MET A 408 -10.51 10.71 -44.80
CA MET A 408 -11.51 11.16 -43.80
C MET A 408 -10.96 11.28 -42.38
N ALA A 409 -10.01 10.43 -42.00
CA ALA A 409 -9.30 10.51 -40.71
C ALA A 409 -8.27 11.67 -40.66
N GLY A 410 -8.10 12.43 -41.75
CA GLY A 410 -7.10 13.50 -41.86
C GLY A 410 -5.65 13.00 -41.97
N LEU A 411 -5.47 11.70 -42.18
CA LEU A 411 -4.19 11.02 -42.39
C LEU A 411 -3.83 11.03 -43.88
N THR A 412 -3.82 12.20 -44.52
CA THR A 412 -3.46 12.27 -45.95
C THR A 412 -1.94 12.24 -46.14
N THR A 413 -1.45 11.10 -46.60
CA THR A 413 -0.26 10.91 -47.44
C THR A 413 -0.81 10.48 -48.81
N VAL A 414 -0.54 11.05 -49.99
CA VAL A 414 0.57 11.87 -50.53
C VAL A 414 0.05 12.54 -51.83
N SER A 415 0.61 13.68 -52.27
CA SER A 415 0.73 13.94 -53.71
C SER A 415 1.99 14.76 -54.02
N GLU A 416 2.68 14.35 -55.09
CA GLU A 416 4.11 14.41 -55.37
C GLU A 416 4.72 15.75 -55.82
N GLU A 417 4.10 16.90 -55.65
CA GLU A 417 4.67 18.16 -56.19
C GLU A 417 4.45 19.34 -55.22
N GLY A 418 5.42 19.58 -54.35
CA GLY A 418 5.43 20.75 -53.48
C GLY A 418 6.26 20.54 -52.23
N LYS A 419 7.59 20.71 -52.34
CA LYS A 419 8.46 20.83 -51.16
C LYS A 419 8.08 22.10 -50.37
N LEU A 420 7.21 21.96 -49.38
CA LEU A 420 7.37 22.68 -48.12
C LEU A 420 7.73 21.63 -47.06
N GLU A 421 8.95 21.73 -46.55
CA GLU A 421 9.45 20.88 -45.47
C GLU A 421 8.46 20.90 -44.30
N ARG A 422 7.91 19.73 -43.98
CA ARG A 422 7.22 19.51 -42.70
C ARG A 422 8.32 19.57 -41.63
N VAL A 423 8.44 20.72 -40.95
CA VAL A 423 9.30 20.83 -39.76
C VAL A 423 8.67 19.97 -38.68
N ARG A 424 9.26 18.80 -38.39
CA ARG A 424 8.87 18.02 -37.21
C ARG A 424 9.49 18.68 -35.99
N ARG A 425 8.81 18.59 -34.85
CA ARG A 425 9.31 19.12 -33.57
C ARG A 425 10.68 18.50 -33.25
N GLY A 426 11.73 19.32 -33.16
CA GLY A 426 13.12 18.87 -33.00
C GLY A 426 13.94 18.77 -34.30
N ASP A 427 13.36 19.03 -35.48
CA ASP A 427 14.13 19.17 -36.73
C ASP A 427 14.79 20.56 -36.85
N ASP A 428 14.79 21.33 -35.75
CA ASP A 428 15.40 22.65 -35.66
C ASP A 428 16.93 22.58 -35.90
N PRO A 429 17.53 23.65 -36.46
CA PRO A 429 18.97 23.75 -36.60
C PRO A 429 19.66 23.65 -35.25
N LEU A 430 20.76 22.91 -35.19
CA LEU A 430 21.58 22.74 -33.99
C LEU A 430 22.04 24.05 -33.33
N GLU A 431 22.08 25.15 -34.07
CA GLU A 431 22.44 26.48 -33.56
C GLU A 431 21.39 27.06 -32.59
N GLN A 432 20.16 26.56 -32.62
CA GLN A 432 19.08 26.99 -31.71
C GLN A 432 19.19 26.33 -30.32
N LEU A 433 19.99 25.26 -30.17
CA LEU A 433 20.21 24.62 -28.88
C LEU A 433 21.04 25.53 -27.95
N PRO A 434 20.55 25.82 -26.74
CA PRO A 434 21.31 26.56 -25.74
C PRO A 434 22.65 25.87 -25.44
N GLY A 435 23.76 26.57 -25.65
CA GLY A 435 25.11 26.04 -25.41
C GLY A 435 25.79 25.40 -26.62
N VAL A 436 25.14 25.33 -27.79
CA VAL A 436 25.76 24.91 -29.06
C VAL A 436 26.18 26.15 -29.86
N GLY A 437 27.47 26.46 -29.87
CA GLY A 437 28.02 27.51 -30.75
C GLY A 437 28.19 27.02 -32.21
N LYS A 438 28.27 27.95 -33.17
CA LYS A 438 28.40 27.67 -34.62
C LYS A 438 29.49 26.63 -34.98
N LYS A 439 30.63 26.67 -34.29
CA LYS A 439 31.73 25.70 -34.50
C LYS A 439 31.36 24.28 -34.05
N THR A 440 30.62 24.17 -32.95
CA THR A 440 30.13 22.87 -32.43
C THR A 440 29.01 22.33 -33.31
N ALA A 441 28.10 23.20 -33.78
CA ALA A 441 27.04 22.82 -34.72
C ALA A 441 27.59 22.28 -36.04
N ALA A 442 28.59 22.95 -36.64
CA ALA A 442 29.23 22.49 -37.87
C ALA A 442 29.92 21.12 -37.71
N LEU A 443 30.63 20.91 -36.59
CA LEU A 443 31.27 19.63 -36.29
C LEU A 443 30.26 18.48 -36.15
N LEU A 444 29.12 18.76 -35.50
CA LEU A 444 28.04 17.78 -35.34
C LEU A 444 27.37 17.46 -36.68
N GLN A 445 27.18 18.47 -37.54
CA GLN A 445 26.65 18.29 -38.91
C GLN A 445 27.58 17.45 -39.78
N GLU A 446 28.89 17.72 -39.76
CA GLU A 446 29.88 16.90 -40.48
C GLU A 446 29.91 15.45 -39.98
N SER A 447 29.52 15.24 -38.72
CA SER A 447 29.45 13.92 -38.09
C SER A 447 28.10 13.21 -38.28
N GLY A 448 27.20 13.77 -39.09
CA GLY A 448 25.91 13.18 -39.43
C GLY A 448 24.74 13.57 -38.52
N TYR A 449 24.91 14.52 -37.61
CA TYR A 449 23.84 15.06 -36.76
C TYR A 449 23.39 16.41 -37.33
N GLY A 450 22.30 16.40 -38.10
CA GLY A 450 21.80 17.59 -38.81
C GLY A 450 20.84 18.44 -37.97
N SER A 451 20.15 17.81 -37.01
CA SER A 451 19.03 18.39 -36.26
C SER A 451 19.13 18.14 -34.75
N VAL A 452 18.36 18.91 -33.96
CA VAL A 452 18.24 18.70 -32.50
C VAL A 452 17.78 17.28 -32.17
N ARG A 453 16.93 16.70 -33.02
CA ARG A 453 16.44 15.33 -32.90
C ARG A 453 17.54 14.29 -33.10
N ASP A 454 18.45 14.52 -34.04
CA ASP A 454 19.57 13.60 -34.27
C ASP A 454 20.48 13.55 -33.03
N LEU A 455 20.67 14.70 -32.36
CA LEU A 455 21.37 14.75 -31.08
C LEU A 455 20.62 14.04 -29.95
N PHE A 456 19.30 14.18 -29.88
CA PHE A 456 18.49 13.48 -28.87
C PHE A 456 18.57 11.95 -29.02
N GLN A 457 18.66 11.45 -30.25
CA GLN A 457 18.77 10.02 -30.55
C GLN A 457 20.22 9.50 -30.55
N ALA A 458 21.19 10.40 -30.37
CA ALA A 458 22.59 10.04 -30.40
C ALA A 458 23.03 9.27 -29.15
N ASP A 459 23.95 8.32 -29.35
CA ASP A 459 24.59 7.62 -28.25
C ASP A 459 25.74 8.47 -27.66
N VAL A 460 25.78 8.58 -26.33
CA VAL A 460 26.82 9.32 -25.59
C VAL A 460 28.23 8.84 -25.96
N GLY A 461 28.39 7.53 -26.17
CA GLY A 461 29.66 6.90 -26.55
C GLY A 461 30.13 7.38 -27.92
N VAL A 462 29.23 7.49 -28.90
CA VAL A 462 29.55 7.96 -30.26
C VAL A 462 29.87 9.46 -30.26
N LEU A 463 29.08 10.26 -29.56
CA LEU A 463 29.32 11.71 -29.45
C LEU A 463 30.61 12.06 -28.70
N SER A 464 31.02 11.23 -27.73
CA SER A 464 32.25 11.45 -26.96
C SER A 464 33.54 11.16 -27.74
N GLN A 465 33.44 10.52 -28.90
CA GLN A 465 34.57 10.28 -29.80
C GLN A 465 34.82 11.47 -30.75
N LEU A 466 33.91 12.46 -30.77
CA LEU A 466 34.07 13.64 -31.61
C LEU A 466 35.14 14.60 -31.05
N PRO A 467 35.96 15.22 -31.91
CA PRO A 467 37.01 16.15 -31.49
C PRO A 467 36.45 17.31 -30.65
N GLY A 468 36.92 17.46 -29.40
CA GLY A 468 36.45 18.54 -28.52
C GLY A 468 35.07 18.31 -27.87
N CYS A 469 34.56 17.07 -27.92
CA CYS A 469 33.37 16.62 -27.20
C CYS A 469 33.75 15.63 -26.09
N SER A 470 33.95 16.12 -24.86
CA SER A 470 34.12 15.22 -23.70
C SER A 470 32.82 14.45 -23.41
N ARG A 471 32.90 13.28 -22.76
CA ARG A 471 31.72 12.50 -22.34
C ARG A 471 30.67 13.32 -21.59
N LYS A 472 31.11 14.17 -20.65
CA LYS A 472 30.23 15.10 -19.91
C LYS A 472 29.54 16.15 -20.81
N LYS A 473 30.21 16.54 -21.89
CA LYS A 473 29.66 17.48 -22.88
C LYS A 473 28.67 16.79 -23.80
N ALA A 474 28.91 15.53 -24.20
CA ALA A 474 27.96 14.72 -24.95
C ALA A 474 26.67 14.45 -24.16
N GLU A 475 26.79 14.09 -22.88
CA GLU A 475 25.63 13.92 -21.97
C GLU A 475 24.81 15.20 -21.84
N ASN A 476 25.49 16.34 -21.66
CA ASN A 476 24.81 17.64 -21.60
C ASN A 476 24.11 17.98 -22.92
N LEU A 477 24.71 17.71 -24.08
CA LEU A 477 24.10 18.00 -25.39
C LEU A 477 22.81 17.19 -25.62
N ILE A 478 22.84 15.89 -25.29
CA ILE A 478 21.65 15.02 -25.39
C ILE A 478 20.57 15.47 -24.42
N GLN A 479 20.95 15.82 -23.18
CA GLN A 479 20.00 16.28 -22.17
C GLN A 479 19.37 17.63 -22.57
N THR A 480 20.15 18.57 -23.09
CA THR A 480 19.63 19.85 -23.59
C THR A 480 18.74 19.65 -24.82
N ALA A 481 19.09 18.73 -25.73
CA ALA A 481 18.24 18.37 -26.86
C ALA A 481 16.90 17.76 -26.41
N LYS A 482 16.91 16.91 -25.37
CA LYS A 482 15.71 16.36 -24.76
C LYS A 482 14.82 17.45 -24.15
N GLU A 483 15.41 18.35 -23.35
CA GLU A 483 14.67 19.45 -22.72
C GLU A 483 14.11 20.44 -23.74
N TYR A 484 14.81 20.64 -24.86
CA TYR A 484 14.35 21.47 -25.97
C TYR A 484 13.11 20.86 -26.64
N ILE A 485 13.16 19.56 -26.97
CA ILE A 485 12.04 18.84 -27.59
C ILE A 485 10.82 18.79 -26.63
N ASP A 486 11.04 18.53 -25.34
CA ASP A 486 10.00 18.43 -24.32
C ASP A 486 9.28 19.77 -24.08
N LYS A 487 9.99 20.90 -24.16
CA LYS A 487 9.40 22.25 -23.98
C LYS A 487 8.51 22.70 -25.14
N GLY A 488 8.78 22.24 -26.35
CA GLY A 488 7.91 22.48 -27.51
C GLY A 488 7.82 23.90 -27.98
N GLU A 489 8.94 24.61 -27.93
CA GLU A 489 9.12 25.85 -28.68
C GLU A 489 9.42 25.55 -30.14
#